data_AF-A0A1I2I6C0-F1
#
_entry.id   AF-A0A1I2I6C0-F1
#
_cell.length_a   1.000
_cell.length_b   1.000
_cell.length_c   1.000
_cell.angle_alpha   90.00
_cell.angle_beta   90.00
_cell.angle_gamma   90.00
#
_symmetry.space_group_name_H-M   'P 1'
#
loop_
_entity.id
_entity.type
_entity.pdbx_description
1 polymer ?
#
loop_
_entity_poly.entity_id
_entity_poly.type
_entity_poly.pdbx_seq_one_letter_code
_entity_poly.pdbx_strand_id
1 'polypeptide(L)'
;MILPGYADTMPDDVDVAALTVDGWHLTERPGFWAAHWKEQLIDDEDLLLRTWGVPEEVVLDRMRDLYEPRTWPVFTVELAGDAELAVVFSNDADDAGVDYLVLPGSGRDVIEIASVEGHQRGPGLSWPELVAAADRQPDDVRRSQVLLLLMPAVGDEATGAPGATSILSQAMRTLGAVEDPTDLAALAASDEVAFWGHVPWTAGTPETEYAPRNPAGPFALSAAERRLVAELLAP
;
A
#
# COMPACT_ATOMS: atom_id res chain seq x y z
N MET A 1 10.62 -15.15 2.24
CA MET A 1 11.21 -14.28 1.17
C MET A 1 12.45 -13.60 1.76
N ILE A 2 13.41 -13.08 0.98
CA ILE A 2 14.53 -12.29 1.55
C ILE A 2 14.30 -10.82 1.25
N LEU A 3 14.21 -10.01 2.31
CA LEU A 3 14.09 -8.55 2.26
C LEU A 3 15.36 -7.95 2.90
N PRO A 4 16.40 -7.62 2.12
CA PRO A 4 17.69 -7.16 2.66
C PRO A 4 17.54 -5.92 3.56
N GLY A 5 18.16 -5.92 4.74
CA GLY A 5 18.09 -4.81 5.70
C GLY A 5 16.76 -4.69 6.47
N TYR A 6 15.69 -5.38 6.06
CA TYR A 6 14.39 -5.29 6.76
C TYR A 6 14.39 -6.03 8.10
N ALA A 7 15.12 -7.16 8.20
CA ALA A 7 15.26 -7.86 9.49
C ALA A 7 16.01 -7.02 10.54
N ASP A 8 16.89 -6.11 10.11
CA ASP A 8 17.67 -5.26 11.02
C ASP A 8 16.82 -4.17 11.70
N THR A 9 15.58 -3.95 11.23
CA THR A 9 14.62 -3.03 11.86
C THR A 9 13.69 -3.74 12.85
N MET A 10 13.78 -5.06 12.96
CA MET A 10 12.93 -5.89 13.82
C MET A 10 13.69 -6.32 15.09
N PRO A 11 12.97 -6.74 16.15
CA PRO A 11 13.61 -7.39 17.30
C PRO A 11 14.43 -8.61 16.90
N ASP A 12 15.55 -8.87 17.60
CA ASP A 12 16.51 -9.93 17.30
C ASP A 12 15.91 -11.36 17.27
N ASP A 13 14.75 -11.57 17.89
CA ASP A 13 14.04 -12.85 17.95
C ASP A 13 13.05 -13.07 16.80
N VAL A 14 12.87 -12.09 15.91
CA VAL A 14 12.00 -12.18 14.74
C VAL A 14 12.76 -12.71 13.51
N ASP A 15 12.46 -13.94 13.10
CA ASP A 15 12.97 -14.50 11.84
C ASP A 15 12.09 -14.09 10.65
N VAL A 16 12.30 -12.86 10.15
CA VAL A 16 11.58 -12.28 9.01
C VAL A 16 11.61 -13.17 7.77
N ALA A 17 12.74 -13.85 7.52
CA ALA A 17 12.88 -14.71 6.34
C ALA A 17 11.98 -15.95 6.44
N ALA A 18 11.80 -16.49 7.65
CA ALA A 18 10.90 -17.60 7.93
C ALA A 18 9.42 -17.20 7.95
N LEU A 19 9.09 -15.95 8.31
CA LEU A 19 7.72 -15.47 8.40
C LEU A 19 7.15 -15.01 7.05
N THR A 20 7.97 -14.42 6.19
CA THR A 20 7.49 -13.79 4.95
C THR A 20 7.11 -14.79 3.85
N VAL A 21 5.86 -14.69 3.39
CA VAL A 21 5.26 -15.55 2.35
C VAL A 21 4.68 -14.72 1.21
N ASP A 22 4.58 -15.30 0.00
CA ASP A 22 3.91 -14.62 -1.13
C ASP A 22 2.42 -14.41 -0.83
N GLY A 23 1.99 -13.15 -0.82
CA GLY A 23 0.63 -12.73 -0.49
C GLY A 23 -0.33 -12.75 -1.67
N TRP A 24 0.16 -12.79 -2.92
CA TRP A 24 -0.68 -12.55 -4.09
C TRP A 24 -1.85 -13.52 -4.24
N HIS A 25 -1.69 -14.77 -3.81
CA HIS A 25 -2.77 -15.76 -3.79
C HIS A 25 -3.99 -15.35 -2.92
N LEU A 26 -3.80 -14.48 -1.92
CA LEU A 26 -4.88 -13.97 -1.08
C LEU A 26 -5.81 -13.04 -1.86
N THR A 27 -5.29 -12.32 -2.86
CA THR A 27 -6.06 -11.37 -3.68
C THR A 27 -7.15 -12.02 -4.52
N GLU A 28 -7.04 -13.33 -4.75
CA GLU A 28 -8.02 -14.12 -5.49
C GLU A 28 -9.21 -14.56 -4.61
N ARG A 29 -9.11 -14.39 -3.28
CA ARG A 29 -10.14 -14.83 -2.34
C ARG A 29 -11.25 -13.77 -2.24
N PRO A 30 -12.53 -14.17 -2.33
CA PRO A 30 -13.66 -13.24 -2.18
C PRO A 30 -13.57 -12.41 -0.89
N GLY A 31 -13.76 -11.10 -1.01
CA GLY A 31 -13.72 -10.17 0.12
C GLY A 31 -12.33 -9.66 0.49
N PHE A 32 -11.26 -10.10 -0.20
CA PHE A 32 -9.89 -9.64 0.08
C PHE A 32 -9.80 -8.10 0.02
N TRP A 33 -10.30 -7.48 -1.05
CA TRP A 33 -10.21 -6.03 -1.22
C TRP A 33 -11.03 -5.24 -0.20
N ALA A 34 -12.17 -5.80 0.23
CA ALA A 34 -12.95 -5.23 1.33
C ALA A 34 -12.16 -5.24 2.64
N ALA A 35 -11.49 -6.36 2.95
CA ALA A 35 -10.66 -6.50 4.15
C ALA A 35 -9.42 -5.61 4.12
N HIS A 36 -8.71 -5.56 2.98
CA HIS A 36 -7.55 -4.70 2.80
C HIS A 36 -7.89 -3.23 3.08
N TRP A 37 -9.02 -2.74 2.55
CA TRP A 37 -9.41 -1.33 2.71
C TRP A 37 -10.08 -0.99 4.04
N LYS A 38 -10.73 -1.96 4.70
CA LYS A 38 -11.38 -1.74 6.00
C LYS A 38 -10.39 -1.26 7.06
N GLU A 39 -9.23 -1.91 7.17
CA GLU A 39 -8.24 -1.53 8.18
C GLU A 39 -7.41 -0.31 7.75
N GLN A 40 -7.21 -0.15 6.44
CA GLN A 40 -6.14 0.70 5.92
C GLN A 40 -6.63 2.01 5.31
N LEU A 41 -7.93 2.20 5.06
CA LEU A 41 -8.38 3.33 4.25
C LEU A 41 -9.81 3.81 4.51
N ILE A 42 -10.76 2.89 4.70
CA ILE A 42 -12.19 3.18 4.65
C ILE A 42 -12.90 2.70 5.92
N ASP A 43 -13.44 3.66 6.69
CA ASP A 43 -14.22 3.38 7.90
C ASP A 43 -15.70 3.05 7.61
N ASP A 44 -16.21 3.36 6.42
CA ASP A 44 -17.59 3.04 6.01
C ASP A 44 -17.71 1.56 5.60
N GLU A 45 -17.90 0.71 6.61
CA GLU A 45 -18.05 -0.73 6.46
C GLU A 45 -19.26 -1.12 5.60
N ASP A 46 -20.40 -0.46 5.78
CA ASP A 46 -21.63 -0.77 5.02
C ASP A 46 -21.44 -0.50 3.51
N LEU A 47 -20.66 0.52 3.15
CA LEU A 47 -20.29 0.81 1.77
C LEU A 47 -19.31 -0.24 1.22
N LEU A 48 -18.31 -0.65 2.00
CA LEU A 48 -17.37 -1.70 1.59
C LEU A 48 -18.09 -3.03 1.31
N LEU A 49 -18.91 -3.50 2.26
CA LEU A 49 -19.60 -4.78 2.18
C LEU A 49 -20.55 -4.84 0.98
N ARG A 50 -21.31 -3.77 0.74
CA ARG A 50 -22.22 -3.67 -0.41
C ARG A 50 -21.46 -3.60 -1.74
N THR A 51 -20.40 -2.80 -1.82
CA THR A 51 -19.59 -2.65 -3.04
C THR A 51 -19.04 -4.00 -3.52
N TRP A 52 -18.52 -4.80 -2.58
CA TRP A 52 -17.91 -6.10 -2.88
C TRP A 52 -18.89 -7.28 -2.82
N GLY A 53 -20.10 -7.07 -2.32
CA GLY A 53 -21.13 -8.11 -2.26
C GLY A 53 -20.79 -9.24 -1.31
N VAL A 54 -20.02 -8.95 -0.26
CA VAL A 54 -19.54 -9.95 0.70
C VAL A 54 -20.13 -9.68 2.08
N PRO A 55 -20.44 -10.74 2.84
CA PRO A 55 -20.91 -10.56 4.21
C PRO A 55 -19.72 -10.25 5.14
N GLU A 56 -19.99 -9.60 6.27
CA GLU A 56 -18.99 -9.16 7.24
C GLU A 56 -18.09 -10.32 7.70
N GLU A 57 -18.64 -11.51 7.93
CA GLU A 57 -17.86 -12.67 8.39
C GLU A 57 -16.79 -13.11 7.39
N VAL A 58 -17.00 -12.90 6.08
CA VAL A 58 -16.01 -13.19 5.06
C VAL A 58 -14.87 -12.19 5.15
N VAL A 59 -15.18 -10.90 5.32
CA VAL A 59 -14.18 -9.83 5.50
C VAL A 59 -13.34 -10.10 6.74
N LEU A 60 -13.96 -10.39 7.88
CA LEU A 60 -13.25 -10.73 9.12
C LEU A 60 -12.35 -11.97 8.95
N ASP A 61 -12.78 -12.96 8.17
CA ASP A 61 -11.97 -14.14 7.86
C ASP A 61 -10.77 -13.81 6.96
N ARG A 62 -10.94 -12.91 5.98
CA ARG A 62 -9.82 -12.39 5.17
C ARG A 62 -8.83 -11.59 6.01
N MET A 63 -9.32 -10.80 6.96
CA MET A 63 -8.47 -10.03 7.87
C MET A 63 -7.62 -10.96 8.74
N ARG A 64 -8.18 -12.06 9.25
CA ARG A 64 -7.40 -13.07 9.98
C ARG A 64 -6.30 -13.69 9.11
N ASP A 65 -6.57 -13.92 7.83
CA ASP A 65 -5.57 -14.43 6.90
C ASP A 65 -4.45 -13.39 6.63
N LEU A 66 -4.81 -12.11 6.52
CA LEU A 66 -3.86 -11.01 6.34
C LEU A 66 -2.97 -10.79 7.57
N TYR A 67 -3.57 -10.91 8.76
CA TYR A 67 -2.95 -10.62 10.05
C TYR A 67 -2.55 -11.88 10.86
N GLU A 68 -2.34 -13.02 10.21
CA GLU A 68 -1.90 -14.25 10.88
C GLU A 68 -0.47 -14.08 11.42
N PRO A 69 -0.22 -14.14 12.75
CA PRO A 69 1.10 -13.83 13.31
C PRO A 69 2.23 -14.76 12.86
N ARG A 70 1.89 -15.96 12.38
CA ARG A 70 2.87 -16.95 11.91
C ARG A 70 3.29 -16.80 10.46
N THR A 71 2.62 -15.92 9.71
CA THR A 71 2.88 -15.69 8.29
C THR A 71 2.70 -14.23 7.98
N TRP A 72 3.69 -13.62 7.33
CA TRP A 72 3.63 -12.22 6.91
C TRP A 72 3.43 -12.18 5.40
N PRO A 73 2.19 -11.96 4.91
CA PRO A 73 1.95 -11.78 3.49
C PRO A 73 2.78 -10.63 2.92
N VAL A 74 3.51 -10.91 1.84
CA VAL A 74 4.27 -9.93 1.07
C VAL A 74 3.76 -9.88 -0.35
N PHE A 75 3.39 -8.68 -0.80
CA PHE A 75 2.94 -8.42 -2.16
C PHE A 75 4.01 -7.59 -2.87
N THR A 76 4.73 -8.22 -3.80
CA THR A 76 5.76 -7.51 -4.59
C THR A 76 5.16 -6.99 -5.90
N VAL A 77 5.52 -5.75 -6.23
CA VAL A 77 5.09 -4.99 -7.40
C VAL A 77 6.33 -4.60 -8.19
N GLU A 78 6.39 -5.01 -9.46
CA GLU A 78 7.52 -4.67 -10.33
C GLU A 78 7.59 -3.16 -10.57
N LEU A 79 8.79 -2.58 -10.44
CA LEU A 79 9.10 -1.19 -10.78
C LEU A 79 10.05 -1.15 -12.00
N ALA A 80 10.82 -0.07 -12.15
CA ALA A 80 11.81 0.05 -13.21
C ALA A 80 13.04 -0.86 -12.94
N GLY A 81 13.50 -1.57 -13.98
CA GLY A 81 14.71 -2.39 -13.89
C GLY A 81 14.48 -3.69 -13.10
N ASP A 82 15.36 -3.95 -12.13
CA ASP A 82 15.25 -5.07 -11.17
C ASP A 82 14.68 -4.63 -9.81
N ALA A 83 14.12 -3.42 -9.73
CA ALA A 83 13.54 -2.89 -8.51
C ALA A 83 12.08 -3.31 -8.34
N GLU A 84 11.64 -3.41 -7.10
CA GLU A 84 10.28 -3.77 -6.71
C GLU A 84 9.79 -2.83 -5.60
N LEU A 85 8.47 -2.76 -5.44
CA LEU A 85 7.83 -2.26 -4.22
C LEU A 85 7.19 -3.45 -3.52
N ALA A 86 7.45 -3.63 -2.24
CA ALA A 86 6.82 -4.65 -1.42
C ALA A 86 5.83 -4.02 -0.43
N VAL A 87 4.65 -4.61 -0.32
CA VAL A 87 3.70 -4.38 0.78
C VAL A 87 3.80 -5.57 1.71
N VAL A 88 4.22 -5.33 2.96
CA VAL A 88 4.44 -6.38 3.96
C VAL A 88 3.43 -6.21 5.08
N PHE A 89 2.60 -7.22 5.30
CA PHE A 89 1.78 -7.31 6.51
C PHE A 89 2.67 -7.86 7.64
N SER A 90 3.31 -6.95 8.38
CA SER A 90 4.22 -7.24 9.48
C SER A 90 3.42 -7.56 10.74
N ASN A 91 2.97 -8.81 10.84
CA ASN A 91 2.08 -9.29 11.90
C ASN A 91 2.84 -9.68 13.18
N ASP A 92 3.64 -8.76 13.71
CA ASP A 92 4.18 -8.95 15.05
C ASP A 92 3.04 -9.00 16.08
N ALA A 93 3.19 -9.83 17.13
CA ALA A 93 2.11 -10.05 18.09
C ALA A 93 1.77 -8.79 18.91
N ASP A 94 2.73 -7.87 19.07
CA ASP A 94 2.58 -6.66 19.87
C ASP A 94 2.37 -5.40 19.01
N ASP A 95 2.78 -5.41 17.73
CA ASP A 95 2.71 -4.25 16.82
C ASP A 95 2.48 -4.69 15.36
N ALA A 96 1.28 -5.20 15.07
CA ALA A 96 0.90 -5.57 13.71
C ALA A 96 0.70 -4.32 12.83
N GLY A 97 1.20 -4.36 11.60
CA GLY A 97 0.97 -3.28 10.64
C GLY A 97 1.29 -3.63 9.20
N VAL A 98 1.30 -2.60 8.35
CA VAL A 98 1.55 -2.72 6.91
C VAL A 98 2.67 -1.79 6.50
N ASP A 99 3.81 -2.38 6.12
CA ASP A 99 4.98 -1.64 5.66
C ASP A 99 5.05 -1.60 4.13
N TYR A 100 5.39 -0.43 3.61
CA TYR A 100 5.59 -0.18 2.18
C TYR A 100 7.07 0.07 1.93
N LEU A 101 7.71 -0.86 1.22
CA LEU A 101 9.15 -0.93 1.04
C LEU A 101 9.50 -0.79 -0.43
N VAL A 102 10.50 0.03 -0.76
CA VAL A 102 11.18 -0.02 -2.06
C VAL A 102 12.36 -0.98 -1.95
N LEU A 103 12.41 -1.97 -2.83
CA LEU A 103 13.49 -2.93 -2.99
C LEU A 103 14.33 -2.47 -4.19
N PRO A 104 15.50 -1.82 -4.00
CA PRO A 104 16.23 -1.20 -5.11
C PRO A 104 16.99 -2.17 -6.02
N GLY A 105 16.81 -3.48 -5.82
CA GLY A 105 17.56 -4.53 -6.52
C GLY A 105 19.05 -4.59 -6.14
N SER A 106 19.79 -5.45 -6.85
CA SER A 106 21.26 -5.54 -6.76
C SER A 106 21.85 -5.75 -5.34
N GLY A 107 21.09 -6.36 -4.43
CA GLY A 107 21.52 -6.64 -3.05
C GLY A 107 21.61 -5.42 -2.14
N ARG A 108 21.00 -4.29 -2.53
CA ARG A 108 20.83 -3.12 -1.66
C ARG A 108 19.74 -3.36 -0.63
N ASP A 109 19.88 -2.72 0.52
CA ASP A 109 18.87 -2.75 1.58
C ASP A 109 17.57 -2.12 1.11
N VAL A 110 16.46 -2.60 1.67
CA VAL A 110 15.14 -2.04 1.43
C VAL A 110 15.04 -0.63 2.01
N ILE A 111 14.16 0.17 1.43
CA ILE A 111 13.88 1.54 1.86
C ILE A 111 12.39 1.61 2.21
N GLU A 112 12.07 1.76 3.50
CA GLU A 112 10.69 1.98 3.94
C GLU A 112 10.24 3.39 3.55
N ILE A 113 9.13 3.48 2.81
CA ILE A 113 8.55 4.75 2.34
C ILE A 113 7.24 5.09 3.05
N ALA A 114 6.55 4.10 3.59
CA ALA A 114 5.41 4.28 4.47
C ALA A 114 5.22 3.05 5.37
N SER A 115 4.52 3.26 6.48
CA SER A 115 4.12 2.23 7.44
C SER A 115 2.77 2.65 8.01
N VAL A 116 1.76 1.81 7.81
CA VAL A 116 0.39 2.03 8.25
C VAL A 116 0.09 1.09 9.41
N GLU A 117 -0.51 1.63 10.47
CA GLU A 117 -0.60 1.03 11.82
C GLU A 117 0.73 1.14 12.62
N GLY A 118 0.66 1.11 13.95
CA GLY A 118 1.78 1.49 14.84
C GLY A 118 2.07 3.00 14.87
N HIS A 119 3.35 3.39 14.74
CA HIS A 119 3.85 4.79 14.78
C HIS A 119 3.64 5.59 13.49
N GLN A 120 2.83 5.11 12.54
CA GLN A 120 2.35 5.79 11.33
C GLN A 120 3.37 6.71 10.64
N ARG A 121 3.98 6.21 9.57
CA ARG A 121 4.93 6.97 8.74
C ARG A 121 4.38 7.07 7.32
N GLY A 122 4.20 8.29 6.80
CA GLY A 122 3.61 8.46 5.48
C GLY A 122 3.17 9.90 5.16
N PRO A 123 2.63 10.12 3.95
CA PRO A 123 2.44 9.13 2.88
C PRO A 123 3.76 8.75 2.19
N GLY A 124 3.77 7.59 1.53
CA GLY A 124 4.94 7.06 0.81
C GLY A 124 4.91 7.34 -0.70
N LEU A 125 3.71 7.48 -1.25
CA LEU A 125 3.46 7.60 -2.69
C LEU A 125 2.66 8.85 -3.03
N SER A 126 3.02 9.48 -4.14
CA SER A 126 2.15 10.42 -4.85
C SER A 126 1.18 9.68 -5.78
N TRP A 127 0.10 10.33 -6.20
CA TRP A 127 -0.86 9.75 -7.14
C TRP A 127 -0.21 9.38 -8.50
N PRO A 128 0.64 10.23 -9.12
CA PRO A 128 1.32 9.85 -10.36
C PRO A 128 2.25 8.63 -10.20
N GLU A 129 2.92 8.48 -9.06
CA GLU A 129 3.78 7.33 -8.78
C GLU A 129 2.97 6.03 -8.63
N LEU A 130 1.79 6.08 -7.99
CA LEU A 130 0.85 4.96 -7.93
C LEU A 130 0.41 4.53 -9.34
N VAL A 131 -0.05 5.48 -10.16
CA VAL A 131 -0.50 5.20 -11.53
C VAL A 131 0.63 4.61 -12.36
N ALA A 132 1.85 5.15 -12.24
CA ALA A 132 3.02 4.64 -12.93
C ALA A 132 3.38 3.20 -12.53
N ALA A 133 3.35 2.88 -11.23
CA ALA A 133 3.58 1.52 -10.74
C ALA A 133 2.53 0.54 -11.30
N ALA A 134 1.26 0.97 -11.36
CA ALA A 134 0.18 0.17 -11.92
C ALA A 134 0.29 0.02 -13.45
N ASP A 135 0.72 1.05 -14.18
CA ASP A 135 0.84 1.02 -15.64
C ASP A 135 1.95 0.09 -16.15
N ARG A 136 2.96 -0.19 -15.32
CA ARG A 136 4.02 -1.16 -15.60
C ARG A 136 3.57 -2.61 -15.57
N GLN A 137 2.40 -2.89 -14.98
CA GLN A 137 1.93 -4.25 -14.78
C GLN A 137 1.47 -4.90 -16.10
N PRO A 138 1.64 -6.24 -16.23
CA PRO A 138 1.49 -6.93 -17.51
C PRO A 138 0.06 -6.96 -18.07
N ASP A 139 -0.95 -6.84 -17.21
CA ASP A 139 -2.36 -6.92 -17.59
C ASP A 139 -3.26 -6.03 -16.71
N ASP A 140 -4.49 -5.84 -17.16
CA ASP A 140 -5.47 -4.97 -16.51
C ASP A 140 -5.87 -5.47 -15.11
N VAL A 141 -5.82 -6.78 -14.86
CA VAL A 141 -6.11 -7.35 -13.55
C VAL A 141 -4.98 -6.95 -12.60
N ARG A 142 -3.73 -7.27 -12.90
CA ARG A 142 -2.58 -6.91 -12.06
C ARG A 142 -2.47 -5.39 -11.87
N ARG A 143 -2.71 -4.58 -12.91
CA ARG A 143 -2.81 -3.12 -12.80
C ARG A 143 -3.85 -2.71 -11.76
N SER A 144 -5.05 -3.29 -11.83
CA SER A 144 -6.14 -3.00 -10.89
C SER A 144 -5.79 -3.42 -9.47
N GLN A 145 -5.14 -4.59 -9.30
CA GLN A 145 -4.69 -5.07 -8.00
C GLN A 145 -3.67 -4.11 -7.38
N VAL A 146 -2.68 -3.64 -8.16
CA VAL A 146 -1.67 -2.68 -7.70
C VAL A 146 -2.30 -1.35 -7.29
N LEU A 147 -3.25 -0.83 -8.08
CA LEU A 147 -3.99 0.38 -7.72
C LEU A 147 -4.65 0.27 -6.35
N LEU A 148 -5.40 -0.81 -6.09
CA LEU A 148 -6.11 -0.96 -4.82
C LEU A 148 -5.18 -1.32 -3.66
N LEU A 149 -4.13 -2.12 -3.91
CA LEU A 149 -3.17 -2.54 -2.90
C LEU A 149 -2.37 -1.35 -2.33
N LEU A 150 -1.92 -0.46 -3.20
CA LEU A 150 -1.03 0.65 -2.84
C LEU A 150 -1.75 1.95 -2.45
N MET A 151 -3.07 2.04 -2.69
CA MET A 151 -3.85 3.23 -2.35
C MET A 151 -3.66 3.72 -0.90
N PRO A 152 -3.57 2.87 0.13
CA PRO A 152 -3.37 3.34 1.51
C PRO A 152 -2.04 4.06 1.79
N ALA A 153 -1.03 3.88 0.93
CA ALA A 153 0.24 4.59 1.03
C ALA A 153 0.25 5.95 0.29
N VAL A 154 -0.86 6.31 -0.36
CA VAL A 154 -1.01 7.57 -1.09
C VAL A 154 -1.56 8.65 -0.18
N GLY A 155 -0.97 9.84 -0.26
CA GLY A 155 -1.52 11.07 0.30
C GLY A 155 -1.10 12.23 -0.58
N ASP A 156 -1.93 12.61 -1.55
CA ASP A 156 -1.60 13.57 -2.60
C ASP A 156 -2.86 14.32 -3.01
N GLU A 157 -2.82 15.65 -3.03
CA GLU A 157 -3.94 16.50 -3.50
C GLU A 157 -4.38 16.19 -4.93
N ALA A 158 -3.50 15.64 -5.77
CA ALA A 158 -3.82 15.21 -7.13
C ALA A 158 -4.85 14.07 -7.16
N THR A 159 -5.02 13.32 -6.06
CA THR A 159 -6.08 12.30 -5.93
C THR A 159 -7.48 12.90 -5.93
N GLY A 160 -7.66 14.17 -5.52
CA GLY A 160 -8.96 14.86 -5.55
C GLY A 160 -9.48 15.17 -6.96
N ALA A 161 -8.68 14.92 -8.01
CA ALA A 161 -9.12 15.12 -9.38
C ALA A 161 -10.13 14.04 -9.82
N PRO A 162 -11.17 14.36 -10.61
CA PRO A 162 -12.18 13.39 -11.06
C PRO A 162 -11.64 12.15 -11.79
N GLY A 163 -10.43 12.25 -12.35
CA GLY A 163 -9.74 11.14 -12.99
C GLY A 163 -9.41 10.00 -12.02
N ALA A 164 -9.03 10.30 -10.77
CA ALA A 164 -8.64 9.28 -9.79
C ALA A 164 -9.81 8.38 -9.39
N THR A 165 -10.96 8.99 -9.07
CA THR A 165 -12.21 8.26 -8.80
C THR A 165 -12.58 7.33 -9.94
N SER A 166 -12.46 7.79 -11.19
CA SER A 166 -12.78 6.98 -12.37
C SER A 166 -11.83 5.78 -12.52
N ILE A 167 -10.54 5.99 -12.29
CA ILE A 167 -9.51 4.94 -12.35
C ILE A 167 -9.73 3.88 -11.26
N LEU A 168 -9.94 4.30 -10.00
CA LEU A 168 -10.20 3.40 -8.88
C LEU A 168 -11.52 2.63 -9.07
N SER A 169 -12.58 3.32 -9.51
CA SER A 169 -13.88 2.71 -9.83
C SER A 169 -13.73 1.62 -10.90
N GLN A 170 -12.95 1.88 -11.95
CA GLN A 170 -12.68 0.88 -12.98
C GLN A 170 -11.85 -0.30 -12.44
N ALA A 171 -10.85 -0.06 -11.61
CA ALA A 171 -10.05 -1.11 -10.98
C ALA A 171 -10.92 -2.03 -10.11
N MET A 172 -11.83 -1.48 -9.30
CA MET A 172 -12.78 -2.27 -8.51
C MET A 172 -13.70 -3.12 -9.39
N ARG A 173 -14.22 -2.58 -10.50
CA ARG A 173 -15.04 -3.36 -11.44
C ARG A 173 -14.25 -4.51 -12.06
N THR A 174 -12.99 -4.28 -12.45
CA THR A 174 -12.10 -5.33 -12.96
C THR A 174 -11.91 -6.45 -11.95
N LEU A 175 -11.86 -6.12 -10.66
CA LEU A 175 -11.64 -7.06 -9.57
C LEU A 175 -12.93 -7.67 -8.98
N GLY A 176 -14.08 -7.37 -9.57
CA GLY A 176 -15.34 -8.03 -9.25
C GLY A 176 -16.24 -7.30 -8.24
N ALA A 177 -16.10 -5.98 -8.07
CA ALA A 177 -17.13 -5.20 -7.39
C ALA A 177 -18.52 -5.44 -8.03
N VAL A 178 -19.52 -5.66 -7.19
CA VAL A 178 -20.86 -6.09 -7.62
C VAL A 178 -21.87 -4.94 -7.70
N GLU A 179 -21.70 -3.91 -6.88
CA GLU A 179 -22.44 -2.65 -6.97
C GLU A 179 -21.59 -1.58 -7.66
N ASP A 180 -22.16 -0.39 -7.91
CA ASP A 180 -21.42 0.72 -8.50
C ASP A 180 -20.35 1.22 -7.51
N PRO A 181 -19.03 1.04 -7.80
CA PRO A 181 -17.97 1.38 -6.87
C PRO A 181 -17.66 2.88 -6.82
N THR A 182 -18.44 3.73 -7.49
CA THR A 182 -18.13 5.16 -7.64
C THR A 182 -18.06 5.88 -6.30
N ASP A 183 -18.98 5.62 -5.36
CA ASP A 183 -18.97 6.25 -4.04
C ASP A 183 -17.77 5.79 -3.20
N LEU A 184 -17.46 4.49 -3.22
CA LEU A 184 -16.28 3.94 -2.52
C LEU A 184 -14.97 4.47 -3.11
N ALA A 185 -14.88 4.58 -4.43
CA ALA A 185 -13.73 5.15 -5.12
C ALA A 185 -13.58 6.66 -4.86
N ALA A 186 -14.69 7.39 -4.70
CA ALA A 186 -14.67 8.80 -4.35
C ALA A 186 -14.18 9.00 -2.91
N LEU A 187 -14.64 8.16 -1.98
CA LEU A 187 -14.19 8.18 -0.59
C LEU A 187 -12.69 7.86 -0.48
N ALA A 188 -12.22 6.82 -1.18
CA ALA A 188 -10.80 6.46 -1.24
C ALA A 188 -9.90 7.56 -1.84
N ALA A 189 -10.44 8.39 -2.74
CA ALA A 189 -9.73 9.52 -3.35
C ALA A 189 -9.90 10.85 -2.57
N SER A 190 -10.68 10.85 -1.50
CA SER A 190 -11.00 12.05 -0.73
C SER A 190 -9.93 12.37 0.31
N ASP A 191 -10.05 13.54 0.92
CA ASP A 191 -9.23 13.97 2.06
C ASP A 191 -9.70 13.34 3.40
N GLU A 192 -10.81 12.59 3.38
CA GLU A 192 -11.43 11.99 4.58
C GLU A 192 -10.89 10.58 4.90
N VAL A 193 -9.82 10.15 4.22
CA VAL A 193 -9.18 8.84 4.44
C VAL A 193 -8.41 8.80 5.77
N ALA A 194 -8.30 7.61 6.36
CA ALA A 194 -7.89 7.44 7.76
C ALA A 194 -6.53 8.03 8.17
N PHE A 195 -5.52 8.08 7.28
CA PHE A 195 -4.14 8.38 7.68
C PHE A 195 -3.56 9.69 7.16
N TRP A 196 -3.44 9.85 5.84
CA TRP A 196 -2.57 10.89 5.27
C TRP A 196 -3.30 12.09 4.68
N GLY A 197 -4.61 11.99 4.44
CA GLY A 197 -5.36 13.02 3.70
C GLY A 197 -4.67 13.46 2.40
N HIS A 198 -5.03 14.63 1.91
CA HIS A 198 -4.39 15.31 0.79
C HIS A 198 -3.18 16.09 1.30
N VAL A 199 -1.99 15.68 0.88
CA VAL A 199 -0.74 16.38 1.17
C VAL A 199 -0.21 17.02 -0.11
N PRO A 200 0.23 18.29 -0.11
CA PRO A 200 0.91 18.89 -1.25
C PRO A 200 2.24 18.19 -1.55
N TRP A 201 2.57 18.03 -2.82
CA TRP A 201 3.86 17.47 -3.25
C TRP A 201 4.69 18.51 -3.99
N THR A 202 5.90 18.77 -3.49
CA THR A 202 6.86 19.67 -4.14
C THR A 202 8.08 18.85 -4.58
N ALA A 203 8.28 18.75 -5.90
CA ALA A 203 9.43 18.04 -6.51
C ALA A 203 9.64 16.61 -5.96
N GLY A 204 8.56 15.83 -5.86
CA GLY A 204 8.59 14.43 -5.38
C GLY A 204 8.75 14.30 -3.86
N THR A 205 8.52 15.38 -3.10
CA THR A 205 8.56 15.42 -1.64
C THR A 205 7.19 15.83 -1.10
N PRO A 206 6.56 15.03 -0.22
CA PRO A 206 5.30 15.42 0.44
C PRO A 206 5.57 16.47 1.54
N GLU A 207 4.70 17.48 1.63
CA GLU A 207 4.78 18.56 2.61
C GLU A 207 4.17 18.18 3.98
N THR A 208 4.61 17.04 4.54
CA THR A 208 4.25 16.60 5.89
C THR A 208 5.46 16.04 6.63
N GLU A 209 5.59 16.32 7.93
CA GLU A 209 6.74 15.86 8.73
C GLU A 209 6.72 14.35 9.00
N TYR A 210 5.55 13.71 8.89
CA TYR A 210 5.38 12.27 9.12
C TYR A 210 5.88 11.40 7.97
N ALA A 211 6.15 11.99 6.80
CA ALA A 211 6.60 11.25 5.63
C ALA A 211 8.13 11.04 5.66
N PRO A 212 8.63 9.80 5.51
CA PRO A 212 10.07 9.54 5.37
C PRO A 212 10.73 10.30 4.21
N ARG A 213 9.94 10.64 3.18
CA ARG A 213 10.42 11.40 2.02
C ARG A 213 10.59 12.89 2.30
N ASN A 214 10.05 13.44 3.39
CA ASN A 214 10.28 14.83 3.77
C ASN A 214 11.63 14.99 4.50
N PRO A 215 12.60 15.76 3.96
CA PRO A 215 13.90 15.96 4.58
C PRO A 215 13.87 16.67 5.94
N ALA A 216 12.77 17.35 6.27
CA ALA A 216 12.59 18.04 7.54
C ALA A 216 11.97 17.15 8.63
N GLY A 217 11.47 15.96 8.28
CA GLY A 217 10.78 15.07 9.19
C GLY A 217 11.73 14.27 10.10
N PRO A 218 11.25 13.80 11.28
CA PRO A 218 12.03 12.96 12.18
C PRO A 218 12.42 11.59 11.59
N PHE A 219 11.68 11.12 10.58
CA PHE A 219 11.91 9.84 9.89
C PHE A 219 12.56 10.00 8.52
N ALA A 220 13.19 11.16 8.27
CA ALA A 220 13.71 11.50 6.96
C ALA A 220 14.73 10.45 6.46
N LEU A 221 14.43 9.89 5.29
CA LEU A 221 15.39 9.11 4.51
C LEU A 221 16.66 9.92 4.24
N SER A 222 17.77 9.27 3.96
CA SER A 222 18.96 9.99 3.49
C SER A 222 18.71 10.67 2.15
N ALA A 223 19.51 11.68 1.80
CA ALA A 223 19.41 12.33 0.49
C ALA A 223 19.70 11.39 -0.69
N ALA A 224 20.44 10.30 -0.46
CA ALA A 224 20.69 9.27 -1.46
C ALA A 224 19.45 8.40 -1.68
N GLU A 225 18.85 7.90 -0.59
CA GLU A 225 17.64 7.08 -0.63
C GLU A 225 16.46 7.84 -1.24
N ARG A 226 16.22 9.10 -0.84
CA ARG A 226 15.13 9.90 -1.44
C ARG A 226 15.26 10.05 -2.95
N ARG A 227 16.47 10.28 -3.46
CA ARG A 227 16.71 10.39 -4.91
C ARG A 227 16.47 9.06 -5.61
N LEU A 228 16.92 7.96 -5.01
CA LEU A 228 16.74 6.62 -5.54
C LEU A 228 15.26 6.24 -5.58
N VAL A 229 14.52 6.46 -4.49
CA VAL A 229 13.07 6.23 -4.44
C VAL A 229 12.34 7.04 -5.51
N ALA A 230 12.65 8.34 -5.65
CA ALA A 230 12.05 9.17 -6.68
C ALA A 230 12.37 8.70 -8.11
N GLU A 231 13.58 8.20 -8.36
CA GLU A 231 13.98 7.63 -9.65
C GLU A 231 13.23 6.33 -9.97
N LEU A 232 13.09 5.44 -9.00
CA LEU A 232 12.45 4.12 -9.18
C LEU A 232 10.93 4.21 -9.32
N LEU A 233 10.31 5.22 -8.71
CA LEU A 233 8.85 5.44 -8.75
C LEU A 233 8.41 6.42 -9.83
N ALA A 234 9.33 7.20 -10.40
CA ALA A 234 9.03 8.21 -11.42
C ALA A 234 8.20 7.62 -12.57
N PRO A 235 7.15 8.31 -13.09
CA PRO A 235 6.34 7.84 -14.21
C PRO A 235 7.11 7.47 -15.48
#